data_AF-A0A377WGN5-F1
#
_entry.id   AF-A0A377WGN5-F1
#
_cell.length_a   1.000
_cell.length_b   1.000
_cell.length_c   1.000
_cell.angle_alpha   90.00
_cell.angle_beta   90.00
_cell.angle_gamma   90.00
#
_symmetry.space_group_name_H-M   'P 1'
#
loop_
_entity.id
_entity.type
_entity.pdbx_description
1 polymer ?
#
loop_
_entity_poly.entity_id
_entity_poly.type
_entity_poly.pdbx_seq_one_letter_code
_entity_poly.pdbx_strand_id
1 'polypeptide(L)'
;MVIDAAKGVEDRTRKLMEVTRLRDTPILTFMNKLDRDIRDPMELLDEVENELKIGCAPITWPIGCGKLFKGVYHLYKDETYLYQTGKGHTIQEVRIVKGLNNPDLDAAVGEDLAQQLRDELELVQGASNEFDKDLFLAGEITPVFFGNRVR
;
A
#
# COMPACT_ATOMS: atom_id res chain seq x y z
N MET A 1 -11.18 1.22 5.59
CA MET A 1 -11.41 -0.04 4.86
C MET A 1 -10.16 -0.89 4.95
N VAL A 2 -10.29 -2.16 5.35
CA VAL A 2 -9.17 -3.11 5.39
C VAL A 2 -9.44 -4.17 4.34
N ILE A 3 -8.48 -4.39 3.45
CA ILE A 3 -8.55 -5.36 2.35
C ILE A 3 -7.49 -6.41 2.57
N ASP A 4 -7.84 -7.67 2.34
CA ASP A 4 -6.87 -8.77 2.32
C ASP A 4 -6.19 -8.77 0.95
N ALA A 5 -4.90 -8.42 0.88
CA ALA A 5 -4.18 -8.28 -0.39
C ALA A 5 -4.03 -9.62 -1.15
N ALA A 6 -4.22 -10.76 -0.48
CA ALA A 6 -4.27 -12.05 -1.15
C ALA A 6 -5.62 -12.32 -1.85
N LYS A 7 -6.69 -11.63 -1.43
CA LYS A 7 -8.05 -11.86 -1.94
C LYS A 7 -8.60 -10.72 -2.79
N GLY A 8 -8.19 -9.49 -2.53
CA GLY A 8 -8.80 -8.31 -3.15
C GLY A 8 -10.16 -7.95 -2.55
N VAL A 9 -11.05 -7.42 -3.37
CA VAL A 9 -12.32 -6.83 -2.96
C VAL A 9 -13.40 -7.92 -2.78
N GLU A 10 -13.69 -8.25 -1.53
CA GLU A 10 -14.75 -9.21 -1.18
C GLU A 10 -16.16 -8.60 -1.24
N ASP A 11 -17.20 -9.42 -1.40
CA ASP A 11 -18.62 -8.99 -1.44
C ASP A 11 -19.04 -8.09 -0.27
N ARG A 12 -18.50 -8.38 0.93
CA ARG A 12 -18.79 -7.57 2.11
C ARG A 12 -18.21 -6.17 1.99
N THR A 13 -17.04 -6.03 1.37
CA THR A 13 -16.38 -4.74 1.12
C THR A 13 -17.22 -3.89 0.18
N ARG A 14 -17.77 -4.47 -0.89
CA ARG A 14 -18.70 -3.80 -1.81
C ARG A 14 -19.94 -3.25 -1.09
N LYS A 15 -20.59 -4.09 -0.28
CA LYS A 15 -21.78 -3.69 0.50
C LYS A 15 -21.49 -2.59 1.51
N LEU A 16 -20.33 -2.63 2.17
CA LEU A 16 -19.92 -1.57 3.09
C LEU A 16 -19.68 -0.25 2.36
N MET A 17 -19.06 -0.31 1.17
CA MET A 17 -18.83 0.87 0.33
C MET A 17 -20.13 1.52 -0.14
N GLU A 18 -21.15 0.73 -0.50
CA GLU A 18 -22.48 1.27 -0.84
C GLU A 18 -23.10 2.05 0.31
N VAL A 19 -22.92 1.58 1.55
CA VAL A 19 -23.43 2.28 2.74
C VAL A 19 -22.63 3.54 3.06
N THR A 20 -21.29 3.51 2.93
CA THR A 20 -20.45 4.69 3.21
C THR A 20 -20.65 5.80 2.18
N ARG A 21 -21.00 5.46 0.94
CA ARG A 21 -21.35 6.41 -0.13
C ARG A 21 -22.60 7.25 0.18
N LEU A 22 -23.53 6.76 1.00
CA LEU A 22 -24.74 7.51 1.35
C LEU A 22 -24.47 8.78 2.17
N ARG A 23 -23.26 8.92 2.71
CA ARG A 23 -22.85 10.05 3.57
C ARG A 23 -21.52 10.64 3.16
N ASP A 24 -21.05 10.36 1.94
CA ASP A 24 -19.73 10.80 1.44
C ASP A 24 -18.62 10.63 2.49
N THR A 25 -18.66 9.51 3.21
CA THR A 25 -17.79 9.31 4.37
C THR A 25 -16.37 9.05 3.87
N PRO A 26 -15.36 9.83 4.30
CA PRO A 26 -13.97 9.63 3.88
C PRO A 26 -13.45 8.25 4.28
N ILE A 27 -12.71 7.61 3.38
CA ILE A 27 -12.26 6.21 3.53
C ILE A 27 -10.75 6.15 3.45
N LEU A 28 -10.14 5.50 4.42
CA LEU A 28 -8.72 5.10 4.36
C LEU A 28 -8.64 3.64 3.94
N THR A 29 -7.82 3.28 2.96
CA THR A 29 -7.63 1.88 2.55
C THR A 29 -6.35 1.31 3.12
N PHE A 30 -6.43 0.14 3.74
CA PHE A 30 -5.27 -0.60 4.24
C PHE A 30 -5.23 -2.01 3.62
N MET A 31 -4.23 -2.25 2.76
CA MET A 31 -3.93 -3.53 2.15
C MET A 31 -3.11 -4.37 3.12
N ASN A 32 -3.73 -5.42 3.66
CA ASN A 32 -3.21 -6.24 4.73
C ASN A 32 -2.65 -7.58 4.23
N LYS A 33 -1.89 -8.26 5.10
CA LYS A 33 -1.31 -9.61 4.92
C LYS A 33 -0.15 -9.70 3.92
N LEU A 34 0.71 -8.68 3.90
CA LEU A 34 1.94 -8.70 3.10
C LEU A 34 2.97 -9.76 3.52
N ASP A 35 2.78 -10.41 4.69
CA ASP A 35 3.54 -11.59 5.11
C ASP A 35 3.22 -12.87 4.33
N ARG A 36 2.20 -12.82 3.46
CA ARG A 36 1.79 -13.93 2.60
C ARG A 36 1.95 -13.54 1.14
N ASP A 37 1.85 -14.52 0.26
CA ASP A 37 1.76 -14.26 -1.18
C ASP A 37 0.47 -13.48 -1.44
N ILE A 38 0.64 -12.31 -2.04
CA ILE A 38 -0.45 -11.40 -2.39
C ILE A 38 -0.64 -11.38 -3.91
N ARG A 39 -1.77 -10.82 -4.34
CA ARG A 39 -1.94 -10.43 -5.74
C ARG A 39 -1.07 -9.22 -6.05
N ASP A 40 -0.91 -8.95 -7.34
CA ASP A 40 -0.20 -7.76 -7.81
C ASP A 40 -0.81 -6.49 -7.16
N PRO A 41 -0.01 -5.66 -6.46
CA PRO A 41 -0.45 -4.39 -5.91
C PRO A 41 -1.18 -3.50 -6.93
N MET A 42 -0.76 -3.51 -8.19
CA MET A 42 -1.39 -2.71 -9.24
C MET A 42 -2.80 -3.24 -9.57
N GLU A 43 -2.95 -4.55 -9.76
CA GLU A 43 -4.27 -5.16 -9.95
C GLU A 43 -5.21 -4.88 -8.76
N LEU A 44 -4.68 -4.84 -7.53
CA LEU A 44 -5.47 -4.54 -6.35
C LEU A 44 -5.99 -3.10 -6.33
N LEU A 45 -5.22 -2.14 -6.87
CA LEU A 45 -5.68 -0.76 -7.02
C LEU A 45 -6.77 -0.69 -8.09
N ASP A 46 -6.54 -1.29 -9.25
CA ASP A 46 -7.52 -1.34 -10.34
C ASP A 46 -8.84 -1.97 -9.87
N GLU A 47 -8.77 -3.03 -9.07
CA GLU A 47 -9.96 -3.69 -8.52
C GLU A 47 -10.72 -2.78 -7.56
N VAL A 48 -10.03 -2.02 -6.71
CA VAL A 48 -10.65 -1.02 -5.83
C VAL A 48 -11.29 0.09 -6.64
N GLU A 49 -10.61 0.63 -7.66
CA GLU A 49 -11.17 1.70 -8.48
C GLU A 49 -12.41 1.23 -9.25
N ASN A 50 -12.34 0.06 -9.90
CA ASN A 50 -13.42 -0.44 -10.75
C ASN A 50 -14.62 -0.96 -9.93
N GLU A 51 -14.37 -1.75 -8.90
CA GLU A 51 -15.47 -2.34 -8.12
C GLU A 51 -16.06 -1.36 -7.11
N LEU A 52 -15.19 -0.58 -6.45
CA LEU A 52 -15.61 0.30 -5.38
C LEU A 52 -15.85 1.72 -5.86
N LYS A 53 -15.56 2.05 -7.13
CA LYS A 53 -15.80 3.35 -7.81
C LYS A 53 -15.16 4.56 -7.11
N ILE A 54 -14.01 4.35 -6.47
CA ILE A 54 -13.27 5.37 -5.70
C ILE A 54 -11.83 5.39 -6.18
N GLY A 55 -11.26 6.57 -6.43
CA GLY A 55 -9.88 6.69 -6.91
C GLY A 55 -8.88 6.23 -5.84
N CYS A 56 -7.84 5.54 -6.24
CA CYS A 56 -6.77 5.14 -5.34
C CYS A 56 -5.64 6.16 -5.35
N ALA A 57 -5.20 6.55 -4.16
CA ALA A 57 -4.02 7.40 -3.95
C ALA A 57 -2.99 6.67 -3.09
N PRO A 58 -2.01 5.96 -3.67
CA PRO A 58 -1.03 5.18 -2.92
C PRO A 58 -0.13 6.10 -2.08
N ILE A 59 -0.12 5.89 -0.76
CA ILE A 59 0.74 6.61 0.18
C ILE A 59 2.00 5.81 0.48
N THR A 60 1.84 4.49 0.63
CA THR A 60 2.94 3.55 0.76
C THR A 60 2.87 2.49 -0.34
N TRP A 61 4.02 1.91 -0.68
CA TRP A 61 4.15 0.83 -1.65
C TRP A 61 4.89 -0.36 -1.04
N PRO A 62 4.44 -1.61 -1.23
CA PRO A 62 5.12 -2.76 -0.67
C PRO A 62 6.44 -3.05 -1.41
N ILE A 63 7.45 -3.50 -0.67
CA ILE A 63 8.72 -3.99 -1.24
C ILE A 63 8.76 -5.50 -1.06
N GLY A 64 8.48 -6.21 -2.16
CA GLY A 64 8.29 -7.66 -2.17
C GLY A 64 7.03 -8.10 -1.41
N CYS A 65 6.83 -9.41 -1.32
CA CYS A 65 5.69 -10.02 -0.63
C CYS A 65 6.07 -11.38 0.00
N GLY A 66 5.22 -11.88 0.89
CA GLY A 66 5.41 -13.19 1.50
C GLY A 66 6.70 -13.27 2.30
N LYS A 67 7.53 -14.27 1.98
CA LYS A 67 8.87 -14.44 2.58
C LYS A 67 9.88 -13.38 2.13
N LEU A 68 9.61 -12.73 0.99
CA LEU A 68 10.45 -11.68 0.42
C LEU A 68 9.98 -10.29 0.83
N PHE A 69 8.98 -10.17 1.71
CA PHE A 69 8.53 -8.87 2.19
C PHE A 69 9.64 -8.19 3.02
N LYS A 70 10.18 -7.09 2.49
CA LYS A 70 11.28 -6.33 3.11
C LYS A 70 10.83 -5.06 3.81
N GLY A 71 9.63 -4.57 3.50
CA GLY A 71 9.16 -3.30 4.05
C GLY A 71 8.22 -2.58 3.09
N VAL A 72 8.03 -1.30 3.36
CA VAL A 72 7.21 -0.42 2.53
C VAL A 72 7.95 0.88 2.23
N TYR A 73 7.84 1.35 1.00
CA TYR A 73 8.32 2.67 0.60
C TYR A 73 7.21 3.71 0.75
N HIS A 74 7.52 4.91 1.21
CA HIS A 74 6.57 5.99 1.39
C HIS A 74 6.76 7.06 0.31
N LEU A 75 5.80 7.18 -0.61
CA LEU A 75 5.93 7.99 -1.82
C LEU A 75 6.16 9.48 -1.51
N TYR A 76 5.39 10.03 -0.56
CA TYR A 76 5.46 11.46 -0.21
C TYR A 76 6.62 11.84 0.71
N LYS A 77 7.24 10.87 1.38
CA LYS A 77 8.36 11.13 2.30
C LYS A 77 9.71 10.80 1.67
N ASP A 78 9.73 10.06 0.56
CA ASP A 78 10.94 9.51 -0.04
C ASP A 78 11.76 8.70 0.98
N GLU A 79 11.06 7.80 1.68
CA GLU A 79 11.61 7.00 2.79
C GLU A 79 11.10 5.56 2.74
N THR A 80 12.01 4.60 2.91
CA THR A 80 11.69 3.17 3.06
C THR A 80 11.66 2.78 4.52
N TYR A 81 10.53 2.22 4.97
CA TYR A 81 10.35 1.61 6.27
C TYR A 81 10.62 0.11 6.16
N LEU A 82 11.76 -0.34 6.70
CA LEU A 82 12.16 -1.74 6.65
C LEU A 82 11.37 -2.58 7.67
N TYR A 83 10.85 -3.71 7.21
CA TYR A 83 10.12 -4.67 8.04
C TYR A 83 11.07 -5.73 8.60
N GLN A 84 10.98 -5.96 9.92
CA GLN A 84 11.72 -7.05 10.57
C GLN A 84 10.77 -8.21 10.91
N THR A 85 11.01 -9.37 10.30
CA THR A 85 10.26 -10.60 10.60
C THR A 85 10.47 -11.03 12.06
N GLY A 86 9.40 -11.48 12.74
CA GLY A 86 9.47 -12.10 14.07
C GLY A 86 9.27 -11.17 15.28
N LYS A 87 9.03 -9.87 15.07
CA LYS A 87 8.76 -8.89 16.14
C LYS A 87 7.28 -8.46 16.20
N GLY A 88 6.34 -9.38 16.08
CA GLY A 88 4.89 -9.07 16.15
C GLY A 88 4.39 -8.58 17.53
N HIS A 89 5.13 -8.89 18.59
CA HIS A 89 4.71 -8.62 19.98
C HIS A 89 5.29 -7.33 20.59
N THR A 90 6.13 -6.60 19.86
CA THR A 90 6.74 -5.34 20.32
C THR A 90 6.75 -4.31 19.19
N ILE A 91 6.63 -3.03 19.52
CA ILE A 91 6.83 -1.95 18.54
C ILE A 91 8.27 -2.08 18.03
N GLN A 92 8.43 -2.33 16.73
CA GLN A 92 9.75 -2.50 16.12
C GLN A 92 10.51 -1.17 16.16
N GLU A 93 11.84 -1.24 16.32
CA GLU A 93 12.68 -0.08 16.05
C GLU A 93 12.51 0.31 14.58
N VAL A 94 12.10 1.56 14.36
CA VAL A 94 11.84 2.08 13.03
C VAL A 94 13.17 2.23 12.30
N ARG A 95 13.46 1.32 11.37
CA ARG A 95 14.61 1.42 10.47
C ARG A 95 14.16 2.09 9.18
N ILE A 96 14.66 3.30 8.97
CA ILE A 96 14.32 4.13 7.82
C ILE A 96 15.55 4.28 6.94
N VAL A 97 15.39 3.98 5.65
CA VAL A 97 16.36 4.36 4.62
C VAL A 97 15.76 5.53 3.87
N LYS A 98 16.49 6.65 3.75
CA LYS A 98 16.02 7.83 3.02
C LYS A 98 16.48 7.76 1.56
N GLY A 99 15.61 8.13 0.64
CA GLY A 99 15.90 8.19 -0.79
C GLY A 99 15.64 6.86 -1.51
N LEU A 100 14.85 6.92 -2.57
CA LEU A 100 14.57 5.78 -3.45
C LEU A 100 15.83 5.22 -4.16
N ASN A 101 16.78 6.10 -4.49
CA ASN A 101 18.02 5.76 -5.17
C ASN A 101 19.22 5.64 -4.22
N ASN A 102 18.97 5.48 -2.93
CA ASN A 102 20.04 5.34 -1.95
C ASN A 102 20.63 3.92 -1.99
N PRO A 103 21.96 3.75 -2.17
CA PRO A 103 22.60 2.43 -2.16
C PRO A 103 22.39 1.64 -0.85
N ASP A 104 22.08 2.31 0.26
CA ASP A 104 21.70 1.64 1.51
C ASP A 104 20.37 0.88 1.37
N LEU A 105 19.49 1.31 0.46
CA LEU A 105 18.25 0.60 0.15
C LEU A 105 18.56 -0.70 -0.55
N ASP A 106 19.37 -0.65 -1.62
CA ASP A 106 19.82 -1.81 -2.38
C ASP A 106 20.53 -2.83 -1.47
N ALA A 107 21.35 -2.36 -0.53
CA ALA A 107 21.99 -3.22 0.47
C ALA A 107 21.00 -3.85 1.48
N ALA A 108 19.93 -3.13 1.84
CA ALA A 108 18.95 -3.58 2.83
C ALA A 108 17.89 -4.54 2.25
N VAL A 109 17.40 -4.28 1.03
CA VAL A 109 16.33 -5.04 0.40
C VAL A 109 16.82 -6.00 -0.69
N GLY A 110 18.01 -5.75 -1.25
CA GLY A 110 18.57 -6.44 -2.40
C GLY A 110 18.37 -5.62 -3.69
N GLU A 111 19.38 -5.59 -4.56
CA GLU A 111 19.34 -4.84 -5.84
C GLU A 111 18.13 -5.21 -6.70
N ASP A 112 17.78 -6.50 -6.79
CA ASP A 112 16.63 -6.96 -7.58
C ASP A 112 15.30 -6.35 -7.11
N LEU A 113 15.04 -6.36 -5.80
CA LEU A 113 13.81 -5.80 -5.23
C LEU A 113 13.81 -4.26 -5.24
N ALA A 114 14.98 -3.64 -5.08
CA ALA A 114 15.12 -2.19 -5.17
C ALA A 114 14.83 -1.71 -6.60
N GLN A 115 15.32 -2.42 -7.62
CA GLN A 115 15.04 -2.10 -9.01
C GLN A 115 13.56 -2.33 -9.34
N GLN A 116 12.99 -3.47 -8.93
CA GLN A 116 11.55 -3.72 -9.11
C GLN A 116 10.69 -2.62 -8.49
N LEU A 117 11.02 -2.16 -7.28
CA LEU A 117 10.32 -1.04 -6.63
C LEU A 117 10.40 0.24 -7.48
N ARG A 118 11.59 0.57 -8.01
CA ARG A 118 11.78 1.77 -8.85
C ARG A 118 10.90 1.71 -10.09
N ASP A 119 10.88 0.56 -10.77
CA ASP A 119 10.10 0.33 -11.98
C ASP A 119 8.59 0.41 -11.68
N GLU A 120 8.13 -0.23 -10.59
CA GLU A 120 6.74 -0.17 -10.15
C GLU A 120 6.31 1.26 -9.78
N LEU A 121 7.16 2.02 -9.09
CA LEU A 121 6.85 3.40 -8.72
C LEU A 121 6.71 4.32 -9.93
N GLU A 122 7.50 4.12 -10.98
CA GLU A 122 7.36 4.87 -12.23
C GLU A 122 5.98 4.62 -12.88
N LEU A 123 5.53 3.37 -12.88
CA LEU A 123 4.20 3.01 -13.36
C LEU A 123 3.09 3.61 -12.49
N VAL A 124 3.24 3.54 -11.16
CA VAL A 124 2.28 4.09 -10.21
C VAL A 124 2.15 5.60 -10.35
N GLN A 125 3.27 6.32 -10.50
CA GLN A 125 3.25 7.77 -10.71
C GLN A 125 2.61 8.16 -12.05
N GLY A 126 2.67 7.29 -13.07
CA GLY A 126 2.04 7.51 -14.36
C GLY A 126 0.55 7.17 -14.40
N ALA A 127 0.09 6.20 -13.60
CA ALA A 127 -1.26 5.63 -13.69
C ALA A 127 -2.17 5.95 -12.49
N SER A 128 -1.60 6.24 -11.31
CA SER A 128 -2.36 6.42 -10.08
C SER A 128 -2.57 7.89 -9.73
N ASN A 129 -3.49 8.15 -8.79
CA ASN A 129 -3.82 9.51 -8.37
C ASN A 129 -2.87 10.00 -7.27
N GLU A 130 -2.51 11.28 -7.31
CA GLU A 130 -1.90 11.92 -6.16
C GLU A 130 -2.95 12.11 -5.05
N PHE A 131 -2.48 12.13 -3.81
CA PHE A 131 -3.33 12.34 -2.65
C PHE A 131 -3.72 13.81 -2.55
N ASP A 132 -4.99 14.09 -2.78
CA ASP A 132 -5.63 15.37 -2.54
C ASP A 132 -6.54 15.32 -1.31
N LYS A 133 -6.34 16.24 -0.38
CA LYS A 133 -7.08 16.27 0.89
C LYS A 133 -8.56 16.59 0.70
N ASP A 134 -8.90 17.46 -0.25
CA ASP A 134 -10.28 17.89 -0.49
C ASP A 134 -11.06 16.78 -1.20
N LEU A 135 -10.47 16.11 -2.19
CA LEU A 135 -11.06 14.93 -2.83
C LEU A 135 -11.25 13.77 -1.83
N PHE A 136 -10.30 13.59 -0.90
CA PHE A 136 -10.43 12.60 0.17
C PHE A 136 -11.61 12.91 1.11
N LEU A 137 -11.76 14.18 1.51
CA LEU A 137 -12.86 14.62 2.36
C LEU A 137 -14.22 14.56 1.65
N ALA A 138 -14.24 14.67 0.32
CA ALA A 138 -15.40 14.45 -0.52
C ALA A 138 -15.72 12.95 -0.75
N GLY A 139 -14.85 12.04 -0.31
CA GLY A 139 -15.03 10.60 -0.51
C GLY A 139 -14.78 10.13 -1.95
N GLU A 140 -14.10 10.92 -2.77
CA GLU A 140 -13.80 10.62 -4.17
C GLU A 140 -12.51 9.81 -4.34
N ILE A 141 -11.54 10.02 -3.45
CA ILE A 141 -10.29 9.24 -3.41
C ILE A 141 -10.07 8.61 -2.03
N THR A 142 -9.32 7.51 -2.01
CA THR A 142 -8.87 6.85 -0.78
C THR A 142 -7.34 6.75 -0.75
N PRO A 143 -6.68 7.26 0.30
CA PRO A 143 -5.27 6.99 0.51
C PRO A 143 -5.08 5.50 0.81
N VAL A 144 -4.22 4.85 0.01
CA VAL A 144 -3.93 3.42 0.12
C VAL A 144 -2.62 3.21 0.88
N PHE A 145 -2.69 2.40 1.93
CA PHE A 145 -1.57 1.99 2.73
C PHE A 145 -1.37 0.50 2.60
N PHE A 146 -0.16 0.08 2.27
CA PHE A 146 0.26 -1.31 2.32
C PHE A 146 0.94 -1.59 3.65
N GLY A 147 0.63 -2.72 4.27
CA GLY A 147 1.31 -3.16 5.48
C GLY A 147 0.89 -4.54 5.94
N ASN A 148 1.50 -5.00 7.01
CA ASN A 148 1.06 -6.20 7.68
C ASN A 148 0.59 -5.90 9.10
N ARG A 149 -0.68 -6.18 9.39
CA ARG A 149 -1.19 -6.18 10.75
C ARG A 149 -0.94 -7.56 11.36
N VAL A 150 0.19 -7.71 12.04
CA VAL A 150 0.46 -8.88 12.89
C VAL A 150 -0.46 -8.80 14.12
N ARG A 151 -1.08 -9.92 14.47
CA ARG A 151 -1.98 -10.07 15.62
C ARG A 151 -1.24 -10.68 16.80
#